data_AF-A0A1C3HNA7-F1
#
_entry.id   AF-A0A1C3HNA7-F1
#
_cell.length_a   1.000
_cell.length_b   1.000
_cell.length_c   1.000
_cell.angle_alpha   90.00
_cell.angle_beta   90.00
_cell.angle_gamma   90.00
#
_symmetry.space_group_name_H-M   'P 1'
#
loop_
_entity.id
_entity.type
_entity.pdbx_description
1 polymer ?
#
loop_
_entity_poly.entity_id
_entity_poly.type
_entity_poly.pdbx_seq_one_letter_code
_entity_poly.pdbx_strand_id
1 'polypeptide(L)'
;MRDDTRTQAKAFRRALELAAGEPVLSAWHGHIGAFPAGCCELASHTLVKYLRDHDPNLFPYVIALQWIENGDIHGHVFVALDGDYIDLTLDQFDGYDDRIVAEPIASGGTLDAFLQKVRRLEGTITTREVTLDVIPGDGHKLYGWLKAAADSLLAAESRNRMSGSLPALVSTEILAEYRDWSPTGPSAKAAHVPEMKKTAENDARRDNH
;
A
#
# COMPACT_ATOMS: atom_id res chain seq x y z
N MET A 1 0.44 -8.91 -7.68
CA MET A 1 -0.05 -7.76 -6.87
C MET A 1 0.72 -6.49 -7.19
N ARG A 2 0.02 -5.35 -7.34
CA ARG A 2 0.64 -4.01 -7.52
C ARG A 2 1.44 -3.58 -6.29
N ASP A 3 2.54 -2.85 -6.48
CA ASP A 3 3.42 -2.41 -5.38
C ASP A 3 2.73 -1.47 -4.39
N ASP A 4 1.85 -0.59 -4.88
CA ASP A 4 1.06 0.31 -4.04
C ASP A 4 0.11 -0.47 -3.13
N THR A 5 -0.60 -1.46 -3.68
CA THR A 5 -1.47 -2.37 -2.91
C THR A 5 -0.68 -3.14 -1.87
N ARG A 6 0.53 -3.61 -2.21
CA ARG A 6 1.41 -4.29 -1.25
C ARG A 6 1.80 -3.37 -0.09
N THR A 7 2.12 -2.12 -0.40
CA THR A 7 2.52 -1.12 0.60
C THR A 7 1.35 -0.73 1.49
N GLN A 8 0.17 -0.53 0.91
CA GLN A 8 -1.09 -0.30 1.63
C GLN A 8 -1.43 -1.45 2.57
N ALA A 9 -1.35 -2.70 2.11
CA ALA A 9 -1.59 -3.88 2.95
C ALA A 9 -0.60 -3.97 4.13
N LYS A 10 0.68 -3.63 3.91
CA LYS A 10 1.70 -3.56 4.97
C LYS A 10 1.39 -2.50 6.02
N ALA A 11 1.05 -1.28 5.59
CA ALA A 11 0.68 -0.21 6.50
C ALA A 11 -0.61 -0.56 7.28
N PHE A 12 -1.57 -1.19 6.60
CA PHE A 12 -2.82 -1.61 7.22
C PHE A 12 -2.65 -2.73 8.25
N ARG A 13 -1.83 -3.76 7.95
CA ARG A 13 -1.41 -4.78 8.93
C ARG A 13 -0.80 -4.12 10.17
N ARG A 14 0.08 -3.14 9.98
CA ARG A 14 0.70 -2.42 11.10
C ARG A 14 -0.31 -1.58 11.89
N ALA A 15 -1.32 -1.00 11.25
CA ALA A 15 -2.41 -0.31 11.95
C ALA A 15 -3.22 -1.27 12.83
N LEU A 16 -3.51 -2.49 12.36
CA LEU A 16 -4.19 -3.52 13.16
C LEU A 16 -3.37 -3.91 14.41
N GLU A 17 -2.05 -4.04 14.27
CA GLU A 17 -1.15 -4.32 15.40
C GLU A 17 -1.12 -3.20 16.45
N LEU A 18 -1.16 -1.94 16.00
CA LEU A 18 -1.24 -0.80 16.91
C LEU A 18 -2.60 -0.76 17.62
N ALA A 19 -3.68 -1.05 16.89
CA ALA A 19 -5.03 -1.05 17.44
C ALA A 19 -5.22 -2.06 18.58
N ALA A 20 -4.51 -3.19 18.56
CA ALA A 20 -4.58 -4.21 19.60
C ALA A 20 -4.25 -3.69 21.00
N GLY A 21 -3.36 -2.69 21.09
CA GLY A 21 -2.93 -2.07 22.35
C GLY A 21 -3.53 -0.69 22.62
N GLU A 22 -4.44 -0.20 21.78
CA GLU A 22 -4.89 1.19 21.81
C GLU A 22 -6.05 1.42 22.81
N PRO A 23 -5.87 2.23 23.87
CA PRO A 23 -6.92 2.44 24.88
C PRO A 23 -8.20 3.06 24.33
N VAL A 24 -8.11 3.94 23.31
CA VAL A 24 -9.33 4.54 22.72
C VAL A 24 -10.21 3.51 22.00
N LEU A 25 -9.65 2.34 21.69
CA LEU A 25 -10.35 1.22 21.06
C LEU A 25 -10.81 0.15 22.07
N SER A 26 -10.86 0.47 23.36
CA SER A 26 -11.28 -0.46 24.42
C SER A 26 -12.63 -1.13 24.15
N ALA A 27 -13.57 -0.46 23.46
CA ALA A 27 -14.85 -1.02 23.05
C ALA A 27 -14.72 -2.22 22.08
N TRP A 28 -13.60 -2.36 21.37
CA TRP A 28 -13.30 -3.46 20.44
C TRP A 28 -12.20 -4.38 20.96
N HIS A 29 -11.79 -4.26 22.22
CA HIS A 29 -10.67 -5.05 22.77
C HIS A 29 -10.90 -6.56 22.61
N GLY A 30 -12.13 -7.05 22.75
CA GLY A 30 -12.49 -8.46 22.51
C GLY A 30 -12.40 -8.92 21.05
N HIS A 31 -12.21 -8.00 20.09
CA HIS A 31 -12.18 -8.30 18.65
C HIS A 31 -10.84 -8.00 18.00
N ILE A 32 -10.02 -7.12 18.58
CA ILE A 32 -8.71 -6.74 18.02
C ILE A 32 -7.55 -6.87 19.03
N GLY A 33 -7.84 -7.01 20.32
CA GLY A 33 -6.81 -7.06 21.37
C GLY A 33 -5.89 -8.29 21.28
N ALA A 34 -6.35 -9.36 20.64
CA ALA A 34 -5.58 -10.60 20.44
C ALA A 34 -4.95 -10.71 19.04
N PHE A 35 -4.93 -9.63 18.26
CA PHE A 35 -4.46 -9.64 16.88
C PHE A 35 -3.06 -10.31 16.74
N PRO A 36 -2.87 -11.26 15.80
CA PRO A 36 -3.78 -11.65 14.71
C PRO A 36 -4.87 -12.68 15.07
N ALA A 37 -4.80 -13.32 16.24
CA ALA A 37 -5.67 -14.43 16.61
C ALA A 37 -7.14 -14.02 16.69
N GLY A 38 -8.01 -14.75 15.98
CA GLY A 38 -9.45 -14.50 15.95
C GLY A 38 -9.87 -13.21 15.23
N CYS A 39 -8.92 -12.52 14.58
CA CYS A 39 -9.16 -11.21 13.97
C CYS A 39 -9.38 -11.27 12.45
N CYS A 40 -9.32 -12.46 11.83
CA CYS A 40 -9.31 -12.62 10.37
C CYS A 40 -10.51 -11.99 9.65
N GLU A 41 -11.72 -12.11 10.20
CA GLU A 41 -12.94 -11.53 9.62
C GLU A 41 -12.89 -10.00 9.64
N LEU A 42 -12.59 -9.40 10.80
CA LEU A 42 -12.43 -7.96 10.97
C LEU A 42 -11.30 -7.41 10.09
N ALA A 43 -10.13 -8.05 10.12
CA ALA A 43 -8.96 -7.63 9.35
C ALA A 43 -9.23 -7.65 7.85
N SER A 44 -9.87 -8.70 7.35
CA SER A 44 -10.19 -8.84 5.92
C SER A 44 -11.22 -7.82 5.47
N HIS A 45 -12.34 -7.68 6.19
CA HIS A 45 -13.39 -6.73 5.82
C HIS A 45 -12.89 -5.27 5.84
N THR A 46 -12.10 -4.90 6.85
CA THR A 46 -11.54 -3.55 6.97
C THR A 46 -10.42 -3.29 5.95
N LEU A 47 -9.55 -4.28 5.65
CA LEU A 47 -8.55 -4.17 4.59
C LEU A 47 -9.24 -3.95 3.24
N VAL A 48 -10.27 -4.72 2.95
CA VAL A 48 -10.97 -4.60 1.68
C VAL A 48 -11.56 -3.19 1.51
N LYS A 49 -12.21 -2.67 2.56
CA LYS A 49 -12.70 -1.29 2.53
C LYS A 49 -11.56 -0.29 2.34
N TYR A 50 -10.44 -0.48 3.03
CA TYR A 50 -9.27 0.39 2.93
C TYR A 50 -8.73 0.47 1.51
N LEU A 51 -8.58 -0.67 0.84
CA LEU A 51 -8.10 -0.72 -0.54
C LEU A 51 -9.07 -0.02 -1.51
N ARG A 52 -10.39 -0.22 -1.35
CA ARG A 52 -11.41 0.46 -2.17
C ARG A 52 -11.48 1.97 -1.93
N ASP A 53 -11.24 2.43 -0.70
CA ASP A 53 -11.20 3.86 -0.38
C ASP A 53 -9.97 4.56 -1.01
N HIS A 54 -8.89 3.80 -1.30
CA HIS A 54 -7.71 4.31 -2.02
C HIS A 54 -7.84 4.25 -3.54
N ASP A 55 -8.44 3.18 -4.07
CA ASP A 55 -8.69 3.01 -5.50
C ASP A 55 -10.10 2.42 -5.72
N PRO A 56 -11.08 3.25 -6.11
CA PRO A 56 -12.47 2.81 -6.26
C PRO A 56 -12.67 1.85 -7.44
N ASN A 57 -11.68 1.67 -8.31
CA ASN A 57 -11.72 0.70 -9.41
C ASN A 57 -11.28 -0.70 -8.98
N LEU A 58 -10.87 -0.88 -7.72
CA LEU A 58 -10.57 -2.19 -7.18
C LEU A 58 -11.84 -2.97 -6.86
N PHE A 59 -11.81 -4.27 -7.18
CA PHE A 59 -12.89 -5.22 -6.88
C PHE A 59 -12.41 -6.35 -5.95
N PRO A 60 -11.99 -6.04 -4.72
CA PRO A 60 -11.63 -7.03 -3.73
C PRO A 60 -12.85 -7.80 -3.19
N TYR A 61 -12.65 -9.07 -2.90
CA TYR A 61 -13.64 -9.93 -2.25
C TYR A 61 -13.07 -10.58 -1.00
N VAL A 62 -13.96 -10.90 -0.06
CA VAL A 62 -13.61 -11.68 1.12
C VAL A 62 -13.84 -13.16 0.81
N ILE A 63 -12.84 -14.00 1.01
CA ILE A 63 -12.94 -15.46 0.96
C ILE A 63 -13.06 -15.97 2.38
N ALA A 64 -14.17 -16.62 2.70
CA ALA A 64 -14.43 -17.24 3.98
C ALA A 64 -14.39 -18.77 3.87
N LEU A 65 -13.63 -19.36 4.77
CA LEU A 65 -13.38 -20.79 4.88
C LEU A 65 -13.99 -21.32 6.17
N GLN A 66 -14.55 -22.53 6.12
CA GLN A 66 -14.92 -23.30 7.30
C GLN A 66 -14.61 -24.77 7.05
N TRP A 67 -13.95 -25.45 7.98
CA TRP A 67 -13.67 -26.88 7.87
C TRP A 67 -13.70 -27.56 9.24
N ILE A 68 -13.74 -28.89 9.23
CA ILE A 68 -13.61 -29.71 10.43
C ILE A 68 -12.26 -30.43 10.37
N GLU A 69 -11.48 -30.34 11.43
CA GLU A 69 -10.21 -31.05 11.57
C GLU A 69 -10.13 -31.64 12.98
N ASN A 70 -9.90 -32.95 13.10
CA ASN A 70 -9.85 -33.66 14.38
C ASN A 70 -11.10 -33.49 15.29
N GLY A 71 -12.25 -33.19 14.71
CA GLY A 71 -13.51 -32.99 15.44
C GLY A 71 -13.80 -31.52 15.81
N ASP A 72 -12.85 -30.62 15.59
CA ASP A 72 -13.01 -29.19 15.86
C ASP A 72 -13.43 -28.43 14.60
N ILE A 73 -14.31 -27.43 14.79
CA ILE A 73 -14.72 -26.52 13.71
C ILE A 73 -13.74 -25.36 13.66
N HIS A 74 -13.13 -25.18 12.48
CA HIS A 74 -12.24 -24.07 12.20
C HIS A 74 -12.85 -23.14 11.16
N GLY A 75 -12.47 -21.86 11.22
CA GLY A 75 -12.82 -20.86 10.24
C GLY A 75 -11.64 -19.95 9.96
N HIS A 76 -11.58 -19.43 8.74
CA HIS A 76 -10.59 -18.43 8.37
C HIS A 76 -11.09 -17.53 7.25
N VAL A 77 -10.59 -16.30 7.22
CA VAL A 77 -11.02 -15.28 6.26
C VAL A 77 -9.81 -14.54 5.72
N PHE A 78 -9.75 -14.38 4.39
CA PHE A 78 -8.71 -13.60 3.71
C PHE A 78 -9.27 -12.93 2.46
N VAL A 79 -8.44 -12.19 1.73
CA VAL A 79 -8.87 -11.32 0.62
C VAL A 79 -8.41 -11.87 -0.73
N ALA A 80 -9.26 -11.77 -1.74
CA ALA A 80 -8.87 -11.88 -3.14
C ALA A 80 -8.99 -10.51 -3.82
N LEU A 81 -7.97 -10.09 -4.55
CA LEU A 81 -7.93 -8.80 -5.25
C LEU A 81 -7.07 -8.93 -6.52
N ASP A 82 -7.63 -8.55 -7.68
CA ASP A 82 -6.92 -8.44 -8.96
C ASP A 82 -6.05 -9.65 -9.35
N GLY A 83 -6.52 -10.86 -9.04
CA GLY A 83 -5.78 -12.09 -9.35
C GLY A 83 -4.75 -12.51 -8.31
N ASP A 84 -4.71 -11.85 -7.14
CA ASP A 84 -3.90 -12.24 -6.00
C ASP A 84 -4.76 -12.58 -4.78
N TYR A 85 -4.25 -13.46 -3.93
CA TYR A 85 -4.70 -13.63 -2.55
C TYR A 85 -3.87 -12.73 -1.63
N ILE A 86 -4.50 -12.20 -0.57
CA ILE A 86 -3.86 -11.39 0.46
C ILE A 86 -4.42 -11.82 1.83
N ASP A 87 -3.54 -12.14 2.76
CA ASP A 87 -3.89 -12.50 4.12
C ASP A 87 -3.02 -11.76 5.14
N LEU A 88 -3.68 -11.09 6.08
CA LEU A 88 -3.05 -10.33 7.16
C LEU A 88 -3.14 -11.05 8.50
N THR A 89 -3.53 -12.32 8.53
CA THR A 89 -3.82 -13.06 9.78
C THR A 89 -3.50 -14.56 9.68
N LEU A 90 -2.91 -15.03 8.58
CA LEU A 90 -2.57 -16.46 8.44
C LEU A 90 -1.58 -16.93 9.52
N ASP A 91 -0.72 -16.02 9.97
CA ASP A 91 0.22 -16.19 11.08
C ASP A 91 -0.44 -16.35 12.46
N GLN A 92 -1.78 -16.40 12.53
CA GLN A 92 -2.48 -16.87 13.72
C GLN A 92 -2.44 -18.40 13.90
N PHE A 93 -2.11 -19.14 12.83
CA PHE A 93 -2.04 -20.61 12.86
C PHE A 93 -0.59 -21.09 12.96
N ASP A 94 -0.38 -22.19 13.67
CA ASP A 94 0.93 -22.83 13.79
C ASP A 94 1.47 -23.23 12.41
N GLY A 95 2.76 -22.95 12.16
CA GLY A 95 3.44 -23.28 10.91
C GLY A 95 3.35 -22.21 9.81
N TYR A 96 2.76 -21.05 10.11
CA TYR A 96 2.73 -19.90 9.21
C TYR A 96 3.47 -18.71 9.86
N ASP A 97 4.68 -18.41 9.40
CA ASP A 97 5.53 -17.35 10.01
C ASP A 97 5.42 -16.00 9.29
N ASP A 98 4.85 -15.99 8.08
CA ASP A 98 4.74 -14.79 7.27
C ASP A 98 3.64 -13.87 7.79
N ARG A 99 4.03 -12.68 8.25
CA ARG A 99 3.10 -11.63 8.73
C ARG A 99 2.10 -11.16 7.67
N ILE A 100 2.47 -11.27 6.39
CA ILE A 100 1.57 -10.97 5.27
C ILE A 100 1.86 -11.99 4.19
N VAL A 101 0.85 -12.79 3.87
CA VAL A 101 0.91 -13.67 2.70
C VAL A 101 0.21 -12.95 1.57
N ALA A 102 0.91 -12.77 0.45
CA ALA A 102 0.30 -12.23 -0.76
C ALA A 102 0.92 -12.83 -2.01
N GLU A 103 0.10 -13.55 -2.77
CA GLU A 103 0.53 -14.41 -3.87
C GLU A 103 -0.51 -14.44 -4.99
N PRO A 104 -0.12 -14.74 -6.24
CA PRO A 104 -1.08 -14.93 -7.33
C PRO A 104 -2.01 -16.11 -7.03
N ILE A 105 -3.26 -15.98 -7.45
CA ILE A 105 -4.26 -17.06 -7.38
C ILE A 105 -3.75 -18.27 -8.17
N ALA A 106 -3.94 -19.46 -7.61
CA ALA A 106 -3.49 -20.73 -8.18
C ALA A 106 -1.98 -20.81 -8.45
N SER A 107 -1.17 -20.06 -7.70
CA SER A 107 0.30 -20.11 -7.79
C SER A 107 0.92 -21.37 -7.16
N GLY A 108 0.15 -22.16 -6.41
CA GLY A 108 0.67 -23.25 -5.58
C GLY A 108 1.42 -22.76 -4.33
N GLY A 109 1.29 -21.47 -3.99
CA GLY A 109 1.86 -20.88 -2.79
C GLY A 109 1.13 -21.27 -1.50
N THR A 110 1.38 -20.52 -0.44
CA THR A 110 0.95 -20.81 0.93
C THR A 110 -0.57 -20.80 1.05
N LEU A 111 -1.26 -19.79 0.51
CA LEU A 111 -2.72 -19.68 0.58
C LEU A 111 -3.40 -20.67 -0.37
N ASP A 112 -2.82 -20.92 -1.54
CA ASP A 112 -3.34 -21.95 -2.44
C ASP A 112 -3.24 -23.35 -1.82
N ALA A 113 -2.09 -23.69 -1.21
CA ALA A 113 -1.93 -24.93 -0.47
C ALA A 113 -2.92 -25.05 0.71
N PHE A 114 -3.16 -23.95 1.42
CA PHE A 114 -4.14 -23.88 2.50
C PHE A 114 -5.57 -24.12 1.98
N LEU A 115 -5.98 -23.48 0.88
CA LEU A 115 -7.25 -23.73 0.22
C LEU A 115 -7.40 -25.19 -0.23
N GLN A 116 -6.35 -25.77 -0.79
CA GLN A 116 -6.34 -27.18 -1.17
C GLN A 116 -6.50 -28.10 0.06
N LYS A 117 -5.88 -27.78 1.19
CA LYS A 117 -6.11 -28.49 2.47
C LYS A 117 -7.58 -28.45 2.86
N VAL A 118 -8.17 -27.25 2.90
CA VAL A 118 -9.59 -27.07 3.24
C VAL A 118 -10.50 -27.87 2.30
N ARG A 119 -10.22 -27.86 0.99
CA ARG A 119 -10.98 -28.67 0.02
C ARG A 119 -10.87 -30.18 0.27
N ARG A 120 -9.67 -30.69 0.60
CA ARG A 120 -9.46 -32.11 0.92
C ARG A 120 -10.19 -32.55 2.19
N LEU A 121 -10.41 -31.62 3.11
CA LEU A 121 -11.20 -31.83 4.33
C LEU A 121 -12.70 -31.58 4.11
N GLU A 122 -13.15 -31.48 2.85
CA GLU A 122 -14.55 -31.20 2.48
C GLU A 122 -15.09 -29.91 3.12
N GLY A 123 -14.19 -28.96 3.40
CA GLY A 123 -14.51 -27.66 3.96
C GLY A 123 -15.30 -26.78 2.98
N THR A 124 -16.07 -25.87 3.54
CA THR A 124 -16.85 -24.88 2.80
C THR A 124 -15.98 -23.68 2.46
N ILE A 125 -16.09 -23.20 1.22
CA ILE A 125 -15.41 -22.02 0.71
C ILE A 125 -16.48 -21.10 0.11
N THR A 126 -16.57 -19.87 0.61
CA THR A 126 -17.53 -18.88 0.15
C THR A 126 -16.85 -17.56 -0.15
N THR A 127 -17.38 -16.85 -1.13
CA THR A 127 -16.99 -15.47 -1.43
C THR A 127 -18.08 -14.55 -0.89
N ARG A 128 -17.68 -13.48 -0.19
CA ARG A 128 -18.59 -12.52 0.44
C ARG A 128 -18.33 -11.11 -0.06
N GLU A 129 -19.40 -10.34 -0.14
CA GLU A 129 -19.32 -8.90 -0.34
C GLU A 129 -18.81 -8.19 0.94
N VAL A 130 -18.28 -7.00 0.73
CA VAL A 130 -17.66 -6.18 1.74
C VAL A 130 -18.73 -5.47 2.55
N THR A 131 -18.76 -5.72 3.85
CA THR A 131 -19.58 -4.96 4.79
C THR A 131 -18.81 -4.72 6.08
N LEU A 132 -18.97 -3.54 6.69
CA LEU A 132 -18.45 -3.30 8.05
C LEU A 132 -19.45 -3.73 9.13
N ASP A 133 -20.68 -4.10 8.75
CA ASP A 133 -21.75 -4.47 9.68
C ASP A 133 -21.46 -5.81 10.40
N VAL A 134 -20.53 -6.60 9.87
CA VAL A 134 -20.02 -7.82 10.53
C VAL A 134 -19.11 -7.51 11.73
N ILE A 135 -18.66 -6.26 11.88
CA ILE A 135 -17.78 -5.83 12.97
C ILE A 135 -18.66 -5.34 14.12
N PRO A 136 -18.55 -5.93 15.32
CA PRO A 136 -19.37 -5.52 16.45
C PRO A 136 -19.16 -4.05 16.86
N GLY A 137 -20.21 -3.46 17.45
CA GLY A 137 -20.22 -2.06 17.84
C GLY A 137 -20.28 -1.12 16.63
N ASP A 138 -19.59 0.01 16.71
CA ASP A 138 -19.51 0.96 15.61
C ASP A 138 -18.33 0.64 14.69
N GLY A 139 -18.48 -0.36 13.82
CA GLY A 139 -17.44 -0.81 12.90
C GLY A 139 -16.86 0.32 12.03
N HIS A 140 -17.64 1.36 11.75
CA HIS A 140 -17.19 2.55 11.03
C HIS A 140 -16.20 3.39 11.84
N LYS A 141 -16.40 3.54 13.16
CA LYS A 141 -15.44 4.22 14.04
C LYS A 141 -14.11 3.46 14.11
N LEU A 142 -14.17 2.14 14.30
CA LEU A 142 -12.94 1.32 14.30
C LEU A 142 -12.21 1.45 12.96
N TYR A 143 -12.94 1.29 11.86
CA TYR A 143 -12.37 1.46 10.52
C TYR A 143 -11.76 2.85 10.31
N GLY A 144 -12.43 3.91 10.75
CA GLY A 144 -11.92 5.28 10.66
C GLY A 144 -10.57 5.44 11.36
N TRP A 145 -10.42 4.84 12.55
CA TRP A 145 -9.15 4.82 13.27
C TRP A 145 -8.08 4.03 12.51
N LEU A 146 -8.40 2.80 12.07
CA LEU A 146 -7.47 1.93 11.33
C LEU A 146 -6.97 2.60 10.04
N LYS A 147 -7.88 3.23 9.29
CA LYS A 147 -7.56 3.99 8.08
C LYS A 147 -6.60 5.14 8.39
N ALA A 148 -6.91 5.96 9.39
CA ALA A 148 -6.08 7.11 9.76
C ALA A 148 -4.66 6.67 10.21
N ALA A 149 -4.57 5.59 10.98
CA ALA A 149 -3.29 5.01 11.39
C ALA A 149 -2.49 4.48 10.18
N ALA A 150 -3.13 3.72 9.29
CA ALA A 150 -2.50 3.18 8.08
C ALA A 150 -2.01 4.31 7.14
N ASP A 151 -2.84 5.32 6.89
CA ASP A 151 -2.47 6.47 6.05
C ASP A 151 -1.28 7.26 6.65
N SER A 152 -1.23 7.39 7.97
CA SER A 152 -0.11 8.03 8.68
C SER A 152 1.19 7.24 8.52
N LEU A 153 1.11 5.90 8.58
CA LEU A 153 2.25 5.00 8.36
C LEU A 153 2.76 5.08 6.91
N LEU A 154 1.86 5.09 5.92
CA LEU A 154 2.21 5.25 4.50
C LEU A 154 2.92 6.59 4.23
N ALA A 155 2.41 7.67 4.82
CA ALA A 155 3.02 8.99 4.70
C ALA A 155 4.42 9.04 5.34
N ALA A 156 4.60 8.39 6.49
CA ALA A 156 5.91 8.29 7.15
C ALA A 156 6.93 7.50 6.32
N GLU A 157 6.54 6.37 5.72
CA GLU A 157 7.41 5.61 4.83
C GLU A 157 7.84 6.42 3.61
N SER A 158 6.91 7.16 3.00
CA SER A 158 7.19 8.02 1.85
C SER A 158 8.21 9.12 2.20
N ARG A 159 8.06 9.75 3.38
CA ARG A 159 9.01 10.75 3.87
C ARG A 159 10.39 10.15 4.15
N ASN A 160 10.46 8.93 4.70
CA ASN A 160 11.74 8.26 4.95
C ASN A 160 12.46 7.90 3.64
N ARG A 161 11.73 7.48 2.59
CA ARG A 161 12.31 7.26 1.26
C ARG A 161 12.83 8.55 0.63
N MET A 162 12.11 9.66 0.78
CA MET A 162 12.55 10.99 0.32
C MET A 162 13.77 11.50 1.11
N SER A 163 13.80 11.29 2.43
CA SER A 163 14.92 11.71 3.28
C SER A 163 16.16 10.82 3.13
N GLY A 164 16.00 9.56 2.73
CA GLY A 164 17.10 8.64 2.41
C GLY A 164 17.68 8.79 0.99
N SER A 165 17.08 9.64 0.15
CA SER A 165 17.51 9.87 -1.25
C SER A 165 18.15 11.24 -1.49
N LEU A 166 18.32 12.07 -0.46
CA LEU A 166 19.16 13.25 -0.60
C LEU A 166 20.62 12.81 -0.36
N PRO A 167 21.51 12.79 -1.39
CA PRO A 167 22.93 12.86 -1.08
C PRO A 167 23.11 14.11 -0.22
N ALA A 168 23.90 14.01 0.85
CA ALA A 168 24.22 15.15 1.69
C ALA A 168 24.55 16.33 0.76
N LEU A 169 23.70 17.36 0.77
CA LEU A 169 24.05 18.62 0.13
C LEU A 169 25.29 19.09 0.86
N VAL A 170 26.43 18.84 0.24
CA VAL A 170 27.71 19.44 0.59
C VAL A 170 27.41 20.93 0.73
N SER A 171 27.57 21.44 1.95
CA SER A 171 27.41 22.86 2.25
C SER A 171 28.03 23.67 1.12
N THR A 172 27.24 24.54 0.51
CA THR A 172 27.73 25.55 -0.46
C THR A 172 28.51 26.68 0.24
N GLU A 173 28.93 26.48 1.49
CA GLU A 173 29.92 27.33 2.13
C GLU A 173 31.29 27.04 1.53
N ILE A 174 31.67 27.91 0.60
CA ILE A 174 33.03 28.01 0.06
C ILE A 174 34.02 28.08 1.23
N LEU A 175 34.93 27.10 1.33
CA LEU A 175 36.03 27.14 2.29
C LEU A 175 36.80 28.47 2.15
N ALA A 176 37.17 29.07 3.29
CA ALA A 176 37.89 30.35 3.35
C ALA A 176 39.19 30.37 2.50
N GLU A 177 39.77 29.22 2.20
CA GLU A 177 40.97 29.06 1.38
C GLU A 177 40.80 29.43 -0.10
N TYR A 178 39.56 29.60 -0.58
CA TYR A 178 39.26 30.02 -1.96
C TYR A 178 38.84 31.49 -2.10
N ARG A 179 38.92 32.32 -1.05
CA ARG A 179 38.54 33.75 -1.12
C ARG A 179 39.62 34.69 -1.69
N ASP A 180 40.84 34.22 -1.90
CA ASP A 180 42.01 35.07 -2.16
C ASP A 180 42.57 35.02 -3.60
N TRP A 181 41.74 34.72 -4.61
CA TRP A 181 42.15 34.96 -6.00
C TRP A 181 41.55 36.25 -6.55
N SER A 182 42.38 37.28 -6.67
CA SER A 182 42.06 38.54 -7.35
C SER A 182 43.11 38.84 -8.43
N PRO A 183 42.77 38.82 -9.73
CA PRO A 183 43.67 39.33 -10.77
C PRO A 183 43.25 40.75 -11.16
N THR A 184 44.07 41.72 -10.78
CA THR A 184 43.96 43.13 -11.18
C THR A 184 44.47 43.38 -12.62
N GLY A 185 43.54 43.67 -13.55
CA GLY A 185 43.60 44.65 -14.69
C GLY A 185 44.55 44.44 -15.89
N PRO A 186 44.47 45.26 -16.97
CA PRO A 186 43.28 45.81 -17.66
C PRO A 186 43.29 45.66 -19.22
N SER A 187 42.10 45.83 -19.83
CA SER A 187 41.82 46.36 -21.20
C SER A 187 42.21 45.60 -22.48
N ALA A 188 41.21 45.22 -23.29
CA ALA A 188 41.15 45.54 -24.72
C ALA A 188 39.70 45.49 -25.28
N LYS A 189 39.37 46.48 -26.11
CA LYS A 189 38.08 46.74 -26.76
C LYS A 189 37.85 45.93 -28.04
N ALA A 190 36.57 45.92 -28.46
CA ALA A 190 36.02 45.79 -29.83
C ALA A 190 35.81 44.34 -30.34
N ALA A 191 34.77 43.96 -31.10
CA ALA A 191 33.83 44.73 -31.93
C ALA A 191 32.48 43.97 -32.17
N HIS A 192 31.48 44.76 -32.60
CA HIS A 192 30.18 44.48 -33.25
C HIS A 192 29.81 43.07 -33.79
N VAL A 193 28.59 42.58 -33.43
CA VAL A 193 27.28 42.62 -34.17
C VAL A 193 27.36 42.35 -35.70
N PRO A 194 26.43 41.61 -36.41
CA PRO A 194 24.98 41.54 -36.15
C PRO A 194 24.21 40.20 -36.34
N GLU A 195 23.02 40.25 -35.74
CA GLU A 195 21.76 39.58 -36.07
C GLU A 195 21.28 39.86 -37.52
N MET A 196 20.75 38.84 -38.22
CA MET A 196 20.08 39.01 -39.51
C MET A 196 18.63 38.52 -39.44
N LYS A 197 17.71 39.42 -39.80
CA LYS A 197 16.25 39.27 -39.84
C LYS A 197 15.75 39.07 -41.28
N LYS A 198 14.70 38.23 -41.41
CA LYS A 198 13.57 38.23 -42.39
C LYS A 198 13.89 38.07 -43.90
N THR A 199 13.06 37.36 -44.67
CA THR A 199 11.85 37.87 -45.40
C THR A 199 11.18 36.66 -46.10
N ALA A 200 9.95 36.24 -45.81
CA ALA A 200 8.60 36.62 -46.30
C ALA A 200 8.02 35.73 -47.44
N GLU A 201 6.86 35.13 -47.14
CA GLU A 201 5.55 35.21 -47.85
C GLU A 201 5.50 35.11 -49.39
N ASN A 202 4.77 34.13 -49.93
CA ASN A 202 3.56 34.40 -50.73
C ASN A 202 2.71 33.17 -51.11
N ASP A 203 1.45 33.51 -51.29
CA ASP A 203 0.19 32.81 -51.55
C ASP A 203 0.08 32.09 -52.91
N ALA A 204 -0.81 31.07 -53.00
CA ALA A 204 -1.82 30.87 -54.08
C ALA A 204 -2.27 29.39 -54.33
N ARG A 205 -3.53 29.13 -54.01
CA ARG A 205 -4.59 28.35 -54.73
C ARG A 205 -4.20 27.27 -55.77
N ARG A 206 -4.82 26.08 -55.66
CA ARG A 206 -5.91 25.61 -56.56
C ARG A 206 -6.41 24.18 -56.26
N ASP A 207 -7.70 24.02 -56.48
CA ASP A 207 -8.55 22.82 -56.42
C ASP A 207 -8.23 21.73 -57.47
N ASN A 208 -8.90 20.57 -57.27
CA ASN A 208 -9.23 19.46 -58.18
C ASN A 208 -8.30 18.22 -58.23
N HIS A 209 -8.67 17.16 -57.49
CA HIS A 209 -9.33 15.96 -58.04
C HIS A 209 -9.91 15.09 -56.92
#